data_AF-A0A6J1NPK5-F1
#
_entry.id   AF-A0A6J1NPK5-F1
#
_cell.length_a   1.000
_cell.length_b   1.000
_cell.length_c   1.000
_cell.angle_alpha   90.00
_cell.angle_beta   90.00
_cell.angle_gamma   90.00
#
_symmetry.space_group_name_H-M   'P 1'
#
loop_
_entity.id
_entity.type
_entity.pdbx_description
1 polymer ?
#
loop_
_entity_poly.entity_id
_entity_poly.type
_entity_poly.pdbx_seq_one_letter_code
_entity_poly.pdbx_strand_id
1 'polypeptide(L)'
;MLQTPVQRSISMHLLIILLSRGRIYTDSGEIIKAVMAQANEEKPQYDLANGPALFEKFIKDYNKVYKDEADKEVHYKEFLNSLKVINDSNAADTNATFDINEFADYTPEQRKNLFGESID
;
A
#
# COMPACT_ATOMS: atom_id res chain seq x y z
N MET A 1 -39.92 -2.56 -13.50
CA MET A 1 -38.50 -2.73 -13.85
C MET A 1 -37.76 -1.54 -13.25
N LEU A 2 -37.07 -1.75 -12.13
CA LEU A 2 -36.37 -0.69 -11.40
C LEU A 2 -34.87 -0.89 -11.62
N GLN A 3 -34.25 0.06 -12.31
CA GLN A 3 -32.82 0.13 -12.54
C GLN A 3 -32.18 0.66 -11.25
N THR A 4 -31.31 -0.12 -10.62
CA THR A 4 -30.62 0.29 -9.40
C THR A 4 -29.51 1.29 -9.73
N PRO A 5 -29.29 2.31 -8.88
CA PRO A 5 -28.30 3.35 -9.11
C PRO A 5 -26.88 2.80 -8.96
N VAL A 6 -26.05 3.15 -9.92
CA VAL A 6 -24.60 2.93 -9.99
C VAL A 6 -23.94 3.38 -8.70
N GLN A 7 -23.18 2.46 -8.11
CA GLN A 7 -22.37 2.57 -6.91
C GLN A 7 -21.25 3.61 -7.10
N ARG A 8 -21.61 4.90 -7.11
CA ARG A 8 -20.69 6.02 -7.03
C ARG A 8 -20.31 6.23 -5.57
N SER A 9 -19.24 5.56 -5.13
CA SER A 9 -18.30 6.00 -4.08
C SER A 9 -17.42 4.84 -3.64
N ILE A 10 -16.63 4.27 -4.56
CA ILE A 10 -15.46 3.48 -4.19
C ILE A 10 -14.31 4.01 -5.04
N SER A 11 -13.93 5.26 -4.78
CA SER A 11 -12.65 5.79 -5.25
C SER A 11 -11.75 5.94 -4.02
N MET A 12 -10.48 5.55 -4.19
CA MET A 12 -9.37 5.57 -3.23
C MET A 12 -9.18 4.41 -2.22
N HIS A 13 -10.21 3.70 -1.75
CA HIS A 13 -10.02 2.70 -0.68
C HIS A 13 -9.70 1.26 -1.12
N LEU A 14 -9.83 0.93 -2.41
CA LEU A 14 -9.83 -0.48 -2.83
C LEU A 14 -8.54 -1.00 -3.47
N LEU A 15 -7.53 -0.16 -3.71
CA LEU A 15 -6.28 -0.63 -4.35
C LEU A 15 -5.08 -0.76 -3.40
N ILE A 16 -5.34 -1.06 -2.12
CA ILE A 16 -4.30 -1.57 -1.21
C ILE A 16 -4.60 -3.02 -0.76
N ILE A 17 -5.60 -3.68 -1.37
CA ILE A 17 -6.06 -5.02 -0.96
C ILE A 17 -5.43 -6.18 -1.76
N LEU A 18 -4.51 -5.95 -2.69
CA LEU A 18 -3.85 -7.02 -3.44
C LEU A 18 -2.35 -6.77 -3.33
N LEU A 19 -1.58 -7.43 -2.45
CA LEU A 19 -1.22 -8.85 -2.56
C LEU A 19 -0.63 -9.38 -1.24
N SER A 20 -1.46 -9.98 -0.38
CA SER A 20 -0.98 -10.95 0.63
C SER A 20 -1.84 -12.18 0.56
N ARG A 21 -1.43 -13.15 -0.26
CA ARG A 21 -2.05 -14.48 -0.28
C ARG A 21 -1.78 -15.16 1.06
N GLY A 22 -2.85 -15.40 1.81
CA GLY A 22 -2.85 -16.20 3.03
C GLY A 22 -4.26 -16.71 3.39
N ARG A 23 -5.04 -17.17 2.41
CA ARG A 23 -6.27 -17.92 2.72
C ARG A 23 -5.89 -19.33 3.19
N ILE A 24 -5.80 -19.51 4.51
CA ILE A 24 -5.96 -20.83 5.13
C ILE A 24 -7.26 -20.81 5.95
N TYR A 25 -8.25 -21.58 5.49
CA TYR A 25 -9.33 -22.05 6.34
C TYR A 25 -9.04 -23.51 6.62
N THR A 26 -8.80 -23.87 7.88
CA THR A 26 -8.79 -25.26 8.30
C THR A 26 -9.83 -25.49 9.39
N ASP A 27 -10.66 -26.48 9.12
CA ASP A 27 -11.71 -27.02 9.97
C ASP A 27 -11.12 -27.67 11.23
N SER A 28 -11.11 -26.93 12.34
CA SER A 28 -11.09 -27.36 13.76
C SER A 28 -10.59 -26.19 14.63
N GLY A 29 -11.54 -25.52 15.28
CA GLY A 29 -11.40 -24.21 15.93
C GLY A 29 -10.51 -24.10 17.17
N GLU A 30 -9.51 -24.95 17.37
CA GLU A 30 -8.61 -24.88 18.54
C GLU A 30 -7.15 -24.56 18.22
N ILE A 31 -6.63 -24.89 17.03
CA ILE A 31 -5.21 -24.64 16.71
C ILE A 31 -4.93 -23.16 16.37
N ILE A 32 -5.94 -22.40 15.97
CA ILE A 32 -5.75 -21.01 15.49
C ILE A 32 -5.38 -20.05 16.64
N LYS A 33 -5.85 -20.25 17.88
CA LYS A 33 -5.53 -19.30 18.97
C LYS A 33 -4.05 -19.30 19.37
N ALA A 34 -3.38 -20.46 19.34
CA ALA A 34 -1.99 -20.57 19.79
C ALA A 34 -0.98 -20.10 18.72
N VAL A 35 -1.30 -20.25 17.44
CA VAL A 35 -0.47 -19.72 16.34
C VAL A 35 -0.66 -18.21 16.19
N MET A 36 -1.88 -17.69 16.38
CA MET A 36 -2.15 -16.24 16.37
C MET A 36 -1.47 -15.49 17.53
N ALA A 37 -1.14 -16.18 18.64
CA ALA A 37 -0.48 -15.55 19.79
C ALA A 37 1.05 -15.36 19.60
N GLN A 38 1.67 -16.02 18.61
CA GLN A 38 3.11 -15.92 18.35
C GLN A 38 3.45 -14.86 17.27
N ALA A 39 2.45 -14.32 16.58
CA ALA A 39 2.60 -13.28 15.56
C ALA A 39 1.74 -12.08 15.93
N ASN A 40 2.15 -11.34 16.97
CA ASN A 40 1.75 -9.94 17.07
C ASN A 40 2.51 -9.18 15.96
N GLU A 41 2.13 -9.39 14.70
CA GLU A 41 2.60 -8.58 13.57
C GLU A 41 1.97 -7.19 13.71
N GLU A 42 2.60 -6.36 14.56
CA GLU A 42 2.25 -4.95 14.63
C GLU A 42 2.36 -4.35 13.23
N LYS A 43 1.35 -3.57 12.84
CA LYS A 43 1.31 -2.96 11.52
C LYS A 43 2.55 -2.09 11.32
N PRO A 44 3.18 -2.11 10.13
CA PRO A 44 4.35 -1.28 9.87
C PRO A 44 4.08 0.19 10.18
N GLN A 45 5.00 0.81 10.92
CA GLN A 45 5.01 2.24 11.20
C GLN A 45 6.37 2.80 10.80
N TYR A 46 6.35 3.73 9.85
CA TYR A 46 7.54 4.30 9.25
C TYR A 46 7.93 5.63 9.87
N ASP A 47 9.20 5.76 10.26
CA ASP A 47 9.76 7.06 10.62
C ASP A 47 10.23 7.79 9.36
N LEU A 48 9.66 8.96 9.08
CA LEU A 48 10.03 9.80 7.94
C LEU A 48 11.49 10.29 8.03
N ALA A 49 12.08 10.36 9.23
CA ALA A 49 13.50 10.68 9.39
C ALA A 49 14.41 9.60 8.79
N ASN A 50 13.93 8.34 8.74
CA ASN A 50 14.61 7.23 8.07
C ASN A 50 14.31 7.16 6.56
N GLY A 51 13.55 8.13 6.03
CA GLY A 51 13.15 8.23 4.63
C GLY A 51 14.26 7.97 3.62
N PRO A 52 15.46 8.58 3.75
CA PRO A 52 16.57 8.33 2.81
C PRO A 52 16.98 6.86 2.76
N ALA A 53 17.17 6.22 3.92
CA ALA A 53 17.58 4.82 4.00
C ALA A 53 16.49 3.86 3.51
N LEU A 54 15.23 4.17 3.82
CA LEU A 54 14.07 3.41 3.33
C LEU A 54 13.95 3.50 1.80
N PHE A 55 14.18 4.70 1.23
CA PHE A 55 14.12 4.90 -0.21
C PHE A 55 15.27 4.19 -0.94
N GLU A 56 16.50 4.22 -0.40
CA GLU A 56 17.61 3.44 -0.94
C GLU A 56 17.35 1.93 -0.95
N LYS A 57 16.73 1.42 0.11
CA LYS A 57 16.30 0.01 0.19
C LYS A 57 15.21 -0.27 -0.84
N PHE A 58 14.19 0.57 -0.91
CA PHE A 58 13.09 0.46 -1.87
C PHE A 58 13.58 0.42 -3.34
N ILE A 59 14.54 1.28 -3.70
CA ILE A 59 15.14 1.29 -5.04
C ILE A 59 15.75 -0.07 -5.38
N LYS A 60 16.45 -0.69 -4.43
CA LYS A 60 17.10 -1.99 -4.61
C LYS A 60 16.07 -3.12 -4.67
N ASP A 61 15.14 -3.14 -3.73
CA ASP A 61 14.15 -4.22 -3.60
C ASP A 61 13.23 -4.30 -4.82
N TYR A 62 12.86 -3.15 -5.39
CA TYR A 62 11.96 -3.07 -6.54
C TYR A 62 12.67 -2.72 -7.85
N ASN A 63 14.00 -2.76 -7.88
CA ASN A 63 14.84 -2.48 -9.05
C ASN A 63 14.45 -1.18 -9.77
N LYS A 64 14.25 -0.11 -9.01
CA LYS A 64 13.83 1.19 -9.56
C LYS A 64 14.95 1.83 -10.35
N VAL A 65 14.58 2.38 -11.51
CA VAL A 65 15.47 3.13 -12.38
C VAL A 65 14.79 4.45 -12.70
N TYR A 66 15.47 5.54 -12.38
CA TYR A 66 15.00 6.90 -12.65
C TYR A 66 15.79 7.49 -13.82
N LYS A 67 15.16 8.42 -14.53
CA LYS A 67 15.75 9.05 -15.73
C LYS A 67 16.98 9.88 -15.38
N ASP A 68 16.89 10.67 -14.32
CA ASP A 68 17.92 11.59 -13.83
C ASP A 68 17.68 11.89 -12.33
N GLU A 69 18.56 12.69 -11.73
CA GLU A 69 18.45 13.01 -10.29
C GLU A 69 17.20 13.85 -9.97
N ALA A 70 16.73 14.68 -10.91
CA ALA A 70 15.52 15.47 -10.70
C ALA A 70 14.26 14.56 -10.68
N ASP A 71 14.19 13.58 -11.58
CA ASP A 71 13.16 12.54 -11.59
C ASP A 71 13.18 11.72 -10.29
N LYS A 72 14.37 11.31 -9.85
CA LYS A 72 14.56 10.61 -8.58
C LYS A 72 14.12 11.44 -7.38
N GLU A 73 14.36 12.75 -7.37
CA GLU A 73 13.91 13.64 -6.29
C GLU A 73 12.38 13.74 -6.23
N VAL A 74 11.71 13.79 -7.38
CA VAL A 74 10.23 13.76 -7.46
C VAL A 74 9.70 12.46 -6.88
N HIS A 75 10.26 11.32 -7.30
CA HIS A 75 9.88 10.00 -6.79
C HIS A 75 10.16 9.83 -5.29
N TYR A 76 11.24 10.41 -4.78
CA TYR A 76 11.54 10.41 -3.34
C TYR A 76 10.46 11.15 -2.54
N LYS A 77 9.98 12.30 -3.03
CA LYS A 77 8.90 13.05 -2.37
C LYS A 77 7.59 12.27 -2.33
N GLU A 78 7.24 11.60 -3.42
CA GLU A 78 6.05 10.73 -3.47
C GLU A 78 6.20 9.51 -2.56
N PHE A 79 7.39 8.94 -2.47
CA PHE A 79 7.69 7.86 -1.53
C PHE A 79 7.45 8.28 -0.07
N LEU A 80 7.96 9.44 0.36
CA LEU A 80 7.71 9.96 1.72
C LEU A 80 6.21 10.20 1.98
N ASN A 81 5.48 10.68 0.98
CA ASN A 81 4.04 10.85 1.07
C ASN A 81 3.33 9.50 1.27
N SER A 82 3.75 8.46 0.55
CA SER A 82 3.23 7.11 0.74
C SER A 82 3.51 6.56 2.14
N LEU A 83 4.70 6.80 2.72
CA LEU A 83 4.99 6.41 4.11
C LEU A 83 4.00 7.04 5.09
N LYS A 84 3.70 8.34 4.91
CA LYS A 84 2.71 9.04 5.74
C LYS A 84 1.32 8.42 5.59
N VAL A 85 0.89 8.15 4.36
CA VAL A 85 -0.42 7.54 4.09
C VAL A 85 -0.50 6.13 4.70
N ILE A 86 0.54 5.32 4.56
CA ILE A 86 0.61 3.98 5.16
C ILE A 86 0.45 4.07 6.68
N ASN A 87 1.20 4.95 7.34
CA ASN A 87 1.11 5.16 8.78
C ASN A 87 -0.30 5.58 9.22
N ASP A 88 -0.88 6.59 8.55
CA ASP A 88 -2.21 7.09 8.86
C ASP A 88 -3.27 6.00 8.66
N SER A 89 -3.17 5.21 7.58
CA SER A 89 -4.08 4.11 7.29
C SER A 89 -3.93 2.94 8.26
N ASN A 90 -2.71 2.56 8.63
CA ASN A 90 -2.45 1.52 9.62
C ASN A 90 -2.94 1.91 11.03
N ALA A 91 -2.87 3.20 11.37
CA ALA A 91 -3.40 3.71 12.64
C ALA A 91 -4.93 3.79 12.65
N ALA A 92 -5.56 4.08 11.52
CA ALA A 92 -7.01 4.28 11.42
C ALA A 92 -7.80 2.98 11.17
N ASP A 93 -7.29 2.09 10.35
CA ASP A 93 -7.95 0.82 10.01
C ASP A 93 -7.53 -0.26 11.01
N THR A 94 -8.47 -1.12 11.43
CA THR A 94 -8.18 -2.27 12.31
C THR A 94 -8.12 -3.60 11.54
N ASN A 95 -8.67 -3.65 10.33
CA ASN A 95 -8.85 -4.86 9.53
C ASN A 95 -7.89 -4.98 8.34
N ALA A 96 -7.24 -3.88 7.93
CA ALA A 96 -6.25 -3.89 6.85
C ALA A 96 -4.85 -3.49 7.35
N THR A 97 -3.83 -4.10 6.77
CA THR A 97 -2.42 -3.71 6.96
C THR A 97 -1.88 -3.18 5.64
N PHE A 98 -1.28 -2.00 5.71
CA PHE A 98 -0.69 -1.26 4.61
C PHE A 98 0.83 -1.31 4.74
N ASP A 99 1.54 -1.44 3.62
CA ASP A 99 2.99 -1.56 3.62
C ASP A 99 3.61 -0.95 2.34
N ILE A 100 4.93 -0.73 2.36
CA ILE A 100 5.71 -0.33 1.18
C ILE A 100 5.57 -1.43 0.12
N ASN A 101 5.19 -1.03 -1.09
CA ASN A 101 5.09 -1.92 -2.25
C ASN A 101 5.73 -1.26 -3.48
N GLU A 102 5.76 -1.95 -4.62
CA GLU A 102 6.39 -1.46 -5.85
C GLU A 102 5.82 -0.14 -6.39
N PHE A 103 4.66 0.31 -5.92
CA PHE A 103 4.00 1.55 -6.35
C PHE A 103 4.19 2.71 -5.36
N ALA A 104 4.95 2.51 -4.28
CA ALA A 104 5.10 3.48 -3.19
C ALA A 104 5.67 4.83 -3.65
N ASP A 105 6.40 4.89 -4.76
CA ASP A 105 6.96 6.12 -5.32
C ASP A 105 6.19 6.69 -6.50
N TYR A 106 5.04 6.12 -6.88
CA TYR A 106 4.33 6.58 -8.09
C TYR A 106 3.88 8.03 -7.96
N THR A 107 4.10 8.83 -9.00
CA THR A 107 3.54 10.17 -9.16
C THR A 107 2.02 10.13 -9.37
N PRO A 108 1.30 11.26 -9.18
CA PRO A 108 -0.14 11.34 -9.49
C PRO A 108 -0.47 10.88 -10.91
N GLU A 109 0.38 11.21 -11.88
CA GLU A 109 0.21 10.85 -13.29
C GLU A 109 0.40 9.34 -13.51
N GLN A 110 1.43 8.74 -12.93
CA GLN A 110 1.66 7.29 -12.99
C GLN A 110 0.53 6.51 -12.31
N ARG A 111 0.04 6.99 -11.16
CA ARG A 111 -1.15 6.43 -10.49
C ARG A 111 -2.35 6.51 -11.44
N LYS A 112 -2.64 7.67 -12.02
CA LYS A 112 -3.77 7.82 -12.95
C LYS A 112 -3.71 6.84 -14.11
N ASN A 113 -2.53 6.65 -14.70
CA ASN A 113 -2.32 5.69 -15.78
C ASN A 113 -2.52 4.24 -15.35
N LEU A 114 -2.18 3.89 -14.11
CA LEU A 114 -2.41 2.56 -13.53
C LEU A 114 -3.91 2.26 -13.39
N PHE A 115 -4.71 3.26 -13.03
CA PHE A 115 -6.15 3.10 -12.77
C PHE A 115 -7.05 3.30 -14.00
N GLY A 116 -6.48 3.74 -15.12
CA GLY A 116 -7.23 3.87 -16.37
C GLY A 116 -8.34 4.91 -16.33
N GLU A 117 -8.16 6.02 -15.60
CA GLU A 117 -9.09 7.17 -15.72
C GLU A 117 -8.87 7.84 -17.08
N SER A 118 -9.55 7.31 -18.11
CA SER A 118 -9.78 8.00 -19.38
C SER A 118 -10.58 9.26 -19.09
N ILE A 119 -9.97 10.42 -19.34
CA ILE A 119 -10.72 11.66 -19.44
C ILE A 119 -11.31 11.70 -20.84
N ASP A 120 -12.61 11.42 -20.92
CA ASP A 120 -13.46 11.89 -22.00
C ASP A 120 -13.92 13.32 -21.68
#